data_AF-A0A2H3DM39-F1
#
_entry.id   AF-A0A2H3DM39-F1
#
_cell.length_a   1.000
_cell.length_b   1.000
_cell.length_c   1.000
_cell.angle_alpha   90.00
_cell.angle_beta   90.00
_cell.angle_gamma   90.00
#
_symmetry.space_group_name_H-M   'P 1'
#
loop_
_entity.id
_entity.type
_entity.pdbx_description
1 polymer ?
#
loop_
_entity_poly.entity_id
_entity_poly.type
_entity_poly.pdbx_seq_one_letter_code
_entity_poly.pdbx_strand_id
1 'polypeptide(L)'
;MDPSHSPRHRDPNVHPSRPILRPRDGGSRRSNGPSVQFQTLPTPLPRPATADSQPTHQSRMPQHGQVSSRHTLRPEDMTMQQLRSQRSVPTPQPARRRSLSQPATSRHPEPMPPLTRPTGKAEEYPEIETIMFGKWAVGAGYGPVLEPRLIAGLKILPVLNPMFSAPSSSSDYLVWNMMFDPSTARRVRNGVEEEFDSFRYEPASSPRMTILNVISPSFPWVLDLRSSDLNVGVTVGDVLSELFLYLQVGLKTVELNRISPQDRASIMEANRMRKELVPEESFGLQLLDWLLGKTQFAGLLQDSRYVEERSMPLLPDLYVVLTKMPISTH
;
A
#
# COMPACT_ATOMS: atom_id res chain seq x y z
N MET A 1 -39.83 -11.38 46.79
CA MET A 1 -40.50 -12.26 45.82
C MET A 1 -41.70 -11.50 45.30
N ASP A 2 -41.63 -11.06 44.05
CA ASP A 2 -42.76 -10.51 43.33
C ASP A 2 -42.57 -10.91 41.85
N PRO A 3 -43.42 -11.77 41.27
CA PRO A 3 -43.27 -12.25 39.91
C PRO A 3 -44.17 -11.48 38.94
N SER A 4 -43.86 -11.61 37.64
CA SER A 4 -44.70 -11.31 36.48
C SER A 4 -44.64 -9.89 35.89
N HIS A 5 -43.64 -9.67 35.04
CA HIS A 5 -43.77 -8.79 33.88
C HIS A 5 -43.43 -9.58 32.61
N SER A 6 -44.48 -10.01 31.89
CA SER A 6 -44.36 -10.62 30.56
C SER A 6 -44.12 -9.54 29.50
N PRO A 7 -43.19 -9.74 28.54
CA PRO A 7 -43.00 -8.82 27.42
C PRO A 7 -44.07 -9.04 26.33
N ARG A 8 -44.66 -7.94 25.84
CA ARG A 8 -45.58 -7.95 24.70
C ARG A 8 -44.83 -8.21 23.40
N HIS A 9 -45.23 -9.27 22.72
CA HIS A 9 -44.92 -9.59 21.33
C HIS A 9 -45.32 -8.41 20.41
N ARG A 10 -44.41 -7.93 19.56
CA ARG A 10 -44.72 -7.02 18.45
C ARG A 10 -44.80 -7.82 17.16
N ASP A 11 -45.93 -7.70 16.47
CA ASP A 11 -46.15 -8.21 15.12
C ASP A 11 -45.26 -7.51 14.08
N PRO A 12 -44.67 -8.25 13.12
CA PRO A 12 -43.99 -7.69 11.97
C PRO A 12 -44.90 -7.82 10.73
N ASN A 13 -45.80 -6.88 10.49
CA ASN A 13 -46.47 -6.78 9.19
C ASN A 13 -47.13 -5.42 8.98
N VAL A 14 -46.34 -4.42 8.56
CA VAL A 14 -46.88 -3.23 7.88
C VAL A 14 -45.89 -2.80 6.80
N HIS A 15 -46.14 -3.21 5.56
CA HIS A 15 -45.58 -2.59 4.37
C HIS A 15 -46.51 -1.44 3.92
N PRO A 16 -46.04 -0.20 3.81
CA PRO A 16 -46.75 0.82 3.05
C PRO A 16 -46.25 0.82 1.60
N SER A 17 -47.12 0.32 0.71
CA SER A 17 -47.04 0.45 -0.73
C SER A 17 -46.87 1.92 -1.15
N ARG A 18 -45.82 2.22 -1.93
CA ARG A 18 -45.66 3.51 -2.61
C ARG A 18 -46.08 3.38 -4.08
N PRO A 19 -46.81 4.38 -4.63
CA PRO A 19 -47.31 4.32 -5.99
C PRO A 19 -46.24 4.66 -7.03
N ILE A 20 -46.26 3.90 -8.12
CA ILE A 20 -45.48 4.08 -9.33
C ILE A 20 -46.04 5.27 -10.11
N LEU A 21 -45.29 6.36 -10.19
CA LEU A 21 -45.54 7.46 -11.12
C LEU A 21 -44.63 7.29 -12.34
N ARG A 22 -45.24 6.93 -13.47
CA ARG A 22 -44.65 7.01 -14.81
C ARG A 22 -44.72 8.46 -15.32
N PRO A 23 -43.66 8.95 -15.97
CA PRO A 23 -43.77 9.93 -17.06
C PRO A 23 -43.45 9.21 -18.37
N ARG A 24 -44.43 8.98 -19.27
CA ARG A 24 -44.97 9.88 -20.30
C ARG A 24 -43.93 10.27 -21.35
N ASP A 25 -44.10 9.63 -22.51
CA ASP A 25 -43.44 9.89 -23.78
C ASP A 25 -43.54 11.37 -24.20
N GLY A 26 -42.45 11.87 -24.78
CA GLY A 26 -42.42 13.21 -25.34
C GLY A 26 -41.17 13.51 -26.14
N GLY A 27 -41.31 13.46 -27.46
CA GLY A 27 -40.85 14.56 -28.32
C GLY A 27 -39.41 14.51 -28.81
N SER A 28 -39.24 13.88 -29.98
CA SER A 28 -38.18 14.21 -30.94
C SER A 28 -38.22 15.69 -31.30
N ARG A 29 -37.21 16.46 -30.88
CA ARG A 29 -36.93 17.80 -31.42
C ARG A 29 -35.47 17.86 -31.85
N ARG A 30 -35.28 17.90 -33.17
CA ARG A 30 -34.08 18.37 -33.84
C ARG A 30 -33.85 19.83 -33.41
N SER A 31 -32.74 20.11 -32.74
CA SER A 31 -32.21 21.47 -32.62
C SER A 31 -30.94 21.57 -33.45
N ASN A 32 -30.98 22.52 -34.40
CA ASN A 32 -29.83 23.00 -35.14
C ASN A 32 -28.86 23.67 -34.15
N GLY A 33 -27.67 23.11 -34.00
CA GLY A 33 -26.59 23.73 -33.24
C GLY A 33 -25.96 24.89 -34.02
N PRO A 34 -25.59 26.01 -33.37
CA PRO A 34 -24.86 27.09 -34.02
C PRO A 34 -23.39 26.71 -34.20
N SER A 35 -22.85 27.04 -35.38
CA SER A 35 -21.43 26.98 -35.71
C SER A 35 -20.60 27.82 -34.73
N VAL A 36 -19.72 27.16 -33.98
CA VAL A 36 -18.70 27.84 -33.17
C VAL A 36 -17.55 28.23 -34.10
N GLN A 37 -17.41 29.52 -34.39
CA GLN A 37 -16.22 30.07 -35.03
C GLN A 37 -15.06 30.06 -34.01
N PHE A 38 -13.97 29.38 -34.37
CA PHE A 38 -12.72 29.46 -33.62
C PHE A 38 -12.09 30.84 -33.83
N GLN A 39 -12.04 31.64 -32.76
CA GLN A 39 -11.21 32.85 -32.73
C GLN A 39 -9.74 32.43 -32.59
N THR A 40 -8.93 32.80 -33.58
CA THR A 40 -7.48 32.69 -33.57
C THR A 40 -6.89 33.63 -32.52
N LEU A 41 -6.09 33.07 -31.61
CA LEU A 41 -5.31 33.81 -30.61
C LEU A 41 -4.28 34.74 -31.28
N PRO A 42 -4.05 35.95 -30.75
CA PRO A 42 -2.99 36.82 -31.23
C PRO A 42 -1.61 36.37 -30.73
N THR A 43 -0.64 36.45 -31.66
CA THR A 43 0.79 36.20 -31.53
C THR A 43 1.45 37.00 -30.40
N PRO A 44 2.42 36.44 -29.65
CA PRO A 44 3.10 37.17 -28.58
C PRO A 44 4.08 38.22 -29.13
N LEU A 45 4.07 39.40 -28.49
CA LEU A 45 5.01 40.51 -28.71
C LEU A 45 6.44 40.14 -28.28
N PRO A 46 7.48 40.69 -28.96
CA PRO A 46 8.88 40.48 -28.62
C PRO A 46 9.28 41.27 -27.36
N ARG A 47 10.06 40.65 -26.48
CA ARG A 47 10.70 41.29 -25.32
C ARG A 47 11.81 42.24 -25.79
N PRO A 48 11.89 43.48 -25.26
CA PRO A 48 13.08 44.30 -25.43
C PRO A 48 14.20 43.82 -24.50
N ALA A 49 15.40 43.72 -25.07
CA ALA A 49 16.65 43.62 -24.36
C ALA A 49 16.99 44.97 -23.72
N THR A 50 17.35 44.96 -22.43
CA THR A 50 18.11 46.06 -21.84
C THR A 50 19.28 45.48 -21.06
N ALA A 51 20.44 45.96 -21.49
CA ALA A 51 21.77 45.65 -21.04
C ALA A 51 22.13 46.40 -19.74
N ASP A 52 23.20 45.91 -19.13
CA ASP A 52 24.26 46.63 -18.43
C ASP A 52 23.90 47.72 -17.42
N SER A 53 24.21 47.43 -16.14
CA SER A 53 24.85 48.38 -15.21
C SER A 53 25.39 47.64 -13.96
N GLN A 54 26.70 47.41 -13.94
CA GLN A 54 27.55 47.42 -12.74
C GLN A 54 28.28 48.79 -12.69
N PRO A 55 29.05 49.20 -11.65
CA PRO A 55 29.41 48.53 -10.38
C PRO A 55 29.32 49.46 -9.14
N THR A 56 29.97 49.01 -8.05
CA THR A 56 30.56 49.75 -6.91
C THR A 56 29.73 49.89 -5.62
N HIS A 57 30.04 49.07 -4.62
CA HIS A 57 30.57 49.60 -3.36
C HIS A 57 31.37 48.55 -2.56
N GLN A 58 32.56 48.96 -2.15
CA GLN A 58 33.51 48.27 -1.30
C GLN A 58 33.01 48.22 0.16
N SER A 59 33.25 47.09 0.84
CA SER A 59 33.56 47.02 2.28
C SER A 59 34.09 45.60 2.57
N ARG A 60 35.41 45.41 2.57
CA ARG A 60 36.33 45.51 3.71
C ARG A 60 36.09 44.41 4.76
N MET A 61 37.08 43.51 4.83
CA MET A 61 37.22 42.41 5.79
C MET A 61 37.26 42.90 7.25
N PRO A 62 37.19 41.95 8.20
CA PRO A 62 38.44 41.59 8.87
C PRO A 62 38.72 40.09 8.94
N GLN A 63 39.98 39.75 8.69
CA GLN A 63 40.62 38.52 9.16
C GLN A 63 41.03 38.68 10.63
N HIS A 64 40.75 37.69 11.47
CA HIS A 64 41.70 37.08 12.41
C HIS A 64 40.98 36.14 13.37
N GLY A 65 41.60 34.99 13.64
CA GLY A 65 41.14 34.06 14.68
C GLY A 65 41.62 32.63 14.48
N GLN A 66 42.94 32.43 14.36
CA GLN A 66 43.55 31.12 14.60
C GLN A 66 43.30 30.73 16.06
N VAL A 67 42.77 29.53 16.30
CA VAL A 67 43.03 28.81 17.55
C VAL A 67 43.42 27.38 17.20
N SER A 68 44.68 27.12 17.47
CA SER A 68 45.34 25.83 17.50
C SER A 68 44.95 25.10 18.77
N SER A 69 44.61 23.81 18.67
CA SER A 69 44.84 22.84 19.73
C SER A 69 45.16 21.48 19.09
N ARG A 70 46.46 21.25 18.92
CA ARG A 70 47.07 19.92 18.89
C ARG A 70 46.86 19.28 20.26
N HIS A 71 46.33 18.05 20.29
CA HIS A 71 46.87 17.05 21.19
C HIS A 71 47.17 15.78 20.40
N THR A 72 48.47 15.51 20.38
CA THR A 72 49.20 14.30 20.03
C THR A 72 48.86 13.11 20.92
N LEU A 73 49.33 11.93 20.46
CA LEU A 73 49.49 10.60 21.09
C LEU A 73 48.44 9.58 20.60
N ARG A 74 48.75 8.41 20.04
CA ARG A 74 49.97 7.76 19.49
C ARG A 74 49.44 6.49 18.75
N PRO A 75 50.17 5.90 17.79
CA PRO A 75 49.82 4.65 17.10
C PRO A 75 50.49 3.42 17.75
N GLU A 76 50.13 2.22 17.26
CA GLU A 76 50.56 0.85 17.65
C GLU A 76 49.63 0.24 18.73
N ASP A 77 48.92 -0.88 18.51
CA ASP A 77 49.43 -2.18 18.08
C ASP A 77 48.56 -2.93 17.05
N MET A 78 49.23 -3.38 15.98
CA MET A 78 48.87 -4.55 15.20
C MET A 78 49.27 -5.81 15.98
N THR A 79 48.36 -6.77 16.21
CA THR A 79 48.52 -8.21 15.92
C THR A 79 47.46 -9.08 16.62
N MET A 80 46.91 -10.03 15.84
CA MET A 80 46.16 -11.26 16.17
C MET A 80 45.12 -11.42 15.03
N GLN A 81 45.38 -11.97 13.85
CA GLN A 81 46.05 -13.22 13.49
C GLN A 81 45.75 -14.40 14.42
N GLN A 82 44.52 -14.91 14.38
CA GLN A 82 44.04 -16.28 14.71
C GLN A 82 42.52 -16.15 14.94
N LEU A 83 41.59 -16.74 14.20
CA LEU A 83 41.50 -18.08 13.65
C LEU A 83 40.74 -18.04 12.32
N ARG A 84 41.47 -18.17 11.22
CA ARG A 84 40.91 -18.58 9.92
C ARG A 84 40.95 -20.11 9.88
N SER A 85 40.09 -20.75 10.69
CA SER A 85 39.89 -22.20 10.62
C SER A 85 38.98 -22.49 9.43
N GLN A 86 39.65 -22.79 8.33
CA GLN A 86 39.07 -23.39 7.13
C GLN A 86 38.30 -24.65 7.52
N ARG A 87 36.96 -24.58 7.52
CA ARG A 87 36.12 -25.77 7.32
C ARG A 87 35.79 -25.85 5.84
N SER A 88 36.64 -26.57 5.11
CA SER A 88 36.31 -27.11 3.80
C SER A 88 35.11 -28.04 3.95
N VAL A 89 33.93 -27.57 3.55
CA VAL A 89 32.75 -28.42 3.37
C VAL A 89 33.02 -29.30 2.14
N PRO A 90 32.92 -30.64 2.26
CA PRO A 90 33.11 -31.53 1.12
C PRO A 90 32.00 -31.29 0.09
N THR A 91 32.40 -30.94 -1.12
CA THR A 91 31.54 -30.92 -2.31
C THR A 91 30.94 -32.31 -2.51
N PRO A 92 29.61 -32.48 -2.48
CA PRO A 92 28.99 -33.76 -2.82
C PRO A 92 29.19 -34.03 -4.32
N GLN A 93 29.83 -35.16 -4.62
CA GLN A 93 29.98 -35.66 -5.99
C GLN A 93 28.60 -35.87 -6.65
N PRO A 94 28.44 -35.53 -7.94
CA PRO A 94 27.22 -35.84 -8.66
C PRO A 94 27.09 -37.35 -8.85
N ALA A 95 26.10 -37.94 -8.17
CA ALA A 95 25.72 -39.32 -8.35
C ALA A 95 25.31 -39.56 -9.82
N ARG A 96 26.05 -40.46 -10.46
CA ARG A 96 25.90 -40.96 -11.82
C ARG A 96 24.46 -41.47 -12.03
N ARG A 97 23.59 -40.64 -12.63
CA ARG A 97 22.25 -41.06 -13.07
C ARG A 97 22.40 -42.15 -14.14
N ARG A 98 21.97 -43.37 -13.81
CA ARG A 98 21.71 -44.43 -14.79
C ARG A 98 20.59 -43.96 -15.72
N SER A 99 20.92 -43.81 -16.99
CA SER A 99 20.00 -43.65 -18.11
C SER A 99 19.24 -44.96 -18.31
N LEU A 100 18.00 -45.02 -17.80
CA LEU A 100 17.01 -46.01 -18.21
C LEU A 100 16.33 -45.49 -19.48
N SER A 101 16.82 -45.96 -20.62
CA SER A 101 16.16 -45.86 -21.91
C SER A 101 14.85 -46.65 -21.90
N GLN A 102 13.73 -45.97 -21.68
CA GLN A 102 12.41 -46.51 -22.00
C GLN A 102 12.09 -46.22 -23.48
N PRO A 103 11.66 -47.22 -24.26
CA PRO A 103 11.22 -46.99 -25.64
C PRO A 103 9.93 -46.18 -25.65
N ALA A 104 9.97 -45.03 -26.32
CA ALA A 104 8.82 -44.18 -26.59
C ALA A 104 7.81 -44.96 -27.45
N THR A 105 6.72 -45.39 -26.83
CA THR A 105 5.53 -45.85 -27.56
C THR A 105 4.80 -44.60 -28.04
N SER A 106 4.86 -44.35 -29.36
CA SER A 106 4.11 -43.27 -30.01
C SER A 106 2.61 -43.56 -29.89
N ARG A 107 1.99 -43.05 -28.82
CA ARG A 107 0.54 -42.93 -28.78
C ARG A 107 0.17 -41.71 -29.61
N HIS A 108 -0.45 -41.98 -30.75
CA HIS A 108 -1.06 -40.98 -31.60
C HIS A 108 -1.99 -40.10 -30.73
N PRO A 109 -1.85 -38.77 -30.74
CA PRO A 109 -2.74 -37.91 -29.97
C PRO A 109 -4.14 -38.09 -30.51
N GLU A 110 -5.02 -38.60 -29.66
CA GLU A 110 -6.44 -38.70 -29.94
C GLU A 110 -6.97 -37.26 -30.16
N PRO A 111 -7.68 -36.98 -31.25
CA PRO A 111 -8.19 -35.64 -31.52
C PRO A 111 -9.09 -35.21 -30.38
N MET A 112 -8.66 -34.20 -29.62
CA MET A 112 -9.45 -33.67 -28.51
C MET A 112 -10.80 -33.20 -29.05
N PRO A 113 -11.92 -33.70 -28.50
CA PRO A 113 -13.24 -33.22 -28.91
C PRO A 113 -13.32 -31.71 -28.63
N PRO A 114 -13.98 -30.93 -29.50
CA PRO A 114 -14.10 -29.49 -29.34
C PRO A 114 -14.75 -29.20 -27.98
N LEU A 115 -14.09 -28.40 -27.16
CA LEU A 115 -14.63 -27.91 -25.89
C LEU A 115 -15.91 -27.11 -26.18
N THR A 116 -17.06 -27.77 -26.08
CA THR A 116 -18.36 -27.12 -26.15
C THR A 116 -18.50 -26.22 -24.93
N ARG A 117 -18.55 -24.90 -25.17
CA ARG A 117 -18.84 -23.89 -24.16
C ARG A 117 -20.12 -24.31 -23.42
N PRO A 118 -20.11 -24.46 -22.08
CA PRO A 118 -21.30 -24.82 -21.33
C PRO A 118 -22.40 -23.81 -21.65
N THR A 119 -23.49 -24.27 -22.26
CA THR A 119 -24.67 -23.45 -22.58
C THR A 119 -25.64 -23.34 -21.40
N GLY A 120 -25.25 -23.79 -20.21
CA GLY A 120 -26.01 -23.60 -18.99
C GLY A 120 -26.14 -22.12 -18.66
N LYS A 121 -27.34 -21.69 -18.27
CA LYS A 121 -27.54 -20.33 -17.78
C LYS A 121 -26.74 -20.18 -16.48
N ALA A 122 -26.04 -19.05 -16.29
CA ALA A 122 -25.23 -18.80 -15.09
C ALA A 122 -26.03 -18.97 -13.77
N GLU A 123 -27.36 -18.86 -13.84
CA GLU A 123 -28.29 -19.01 -12.73
C GLU A 123 -28.46 -20.46 -12.22
N GLU A 124 -28.08 -21.48 -13.00
CA GLU A 124 -28.31 -22.90 -12.64
C GLU A 124 -27.31 -23.48 -11.64
N TYR A 125 -26.20 -22.78 -11.33
CA TYR A 125 -25.16 -23.28 -10.43
C TYR A 125 -24.60 -22.20 -9.48
N PRO A 126 -25.39 -21.67 -8.54
CA PRO A 126 -24.91 -20.66 -7.57
C PRO A 126 -23.76 -21.18 -6.69
N GLU A 127 -23.66 -22.50 -6.51
CA GLU A 127 -22.57 -23.14 -5.76
C GLU A 127 -21.24 -23.11 -6.53
N ILE A 128 -21.26 -23.13 -7.87
CA ILE A 128 -20.04 -23.10 -8.69
C ILE A 128 -19.38 -21.71 -8.64
N GLU A 129 -20.17 -20.63 -8.58
CA GLU A 129 -19.61 -19.27 -8.38
C GLU A 129 -18.95 -19.08 -7.02
N THR A 130 -19.48 -19.73 -5.98
CA THR A 130 -18.95 -19.57 -4.61
C THR A 130 -17.77 -20.52 -4.34
N ILE A 131 -17.78 -21.70 -4.96
CA ILE A 131 -16.78 -22.75 -4.73
C ILE A 131 -15.56 -22.61 -5.64
N MET A 132 -15.71 -22.07 -6.86
CA MET A 132 -14.60 -22.13 -7.80
C MET A 132 -13.47 -21.18 -7.43
N PHE A 133 -13.72 -19.89 -7.17
CA PHE A 133 -12.64 -18.96 -6.85
C PHE A 133 -13.15 -17.80 -6.01
N GLY A 134 -12.82 -17.80 -4.71
CA GLY A 134 -13.19 -16.71 -3.81
C GLY A 134 -12.75 -15.35 -4.40
N LYS A 135 -13.43 -14.26 -4.04
CA LYS A 135 -13.13 -12.89 -4.51
C LYS A 135 -11.66 -12.43 -4.35
N TRP A 136 -10.88 -13.15 -3.54
CA TRP A 136 -9.45 -12.94 -3.28
C TRP A 136 -8.54 -13.94 -4.02
N ALA A 137 -9.08 -14.69 -4.98
CA ALA A 137 -8.30 -15.64 -5.76
C ALA A 137 -7.16 -14.94 -6.52
N VAL A 138 -6.03 -15.63 -6.59
CA VAL A 138 -4.79 -15.14 -7.19
C VAL A 138 -4.76 -15.47 -8.67
N GLY A 139 -4.29 -14.54 -9.51
CA GLY A 139 -3.98 -14.78 -10.92
C GLY A 139 -4.62 -13.79 -11.89
N ALA A 140 -4.06 -13.65 -13.08
CA ALA A 140 -4.49 -12.66 -14.09
C ALA A 140 -5.89 -12.94 -14.70
N GLY A 141 -6.43 -14.15 -14.55
CA GLY A 141 -7.73 -14.53 -15.13
C GLY A 141 -8.96 -14.04 -14.36
N TYR A 142 -8.78 -13.40 -13.19
CA TYR A 142 -9.90 -13.06 -12.30
C TYR A 142 -10.28 -11.58 -12.39
N GLY A 143 -11.28 -11.30 -13.21
CA GLY A 143 -11.91 -9.98 -13.33
C GLY A 143 -10.99 -8.91 -13.93
N PRO A 144 -11.56 -7.74 -14.30
CA PRO A 144 -10.75 -6.63 -14.80
C PRO A 144 -9.97 -5.98 -13.66
N VAL A 145 -8.75 -5.55 -13.96
CA VAL A 145 -8.00 -4.59 -13.13
C VAL A 145 -8.39 -3.19 -13.59
N LEU A 146 -8.91 -2.38 -12.67
CA LEU A 146 -9.48 -1.07 -12.97
C LEU A 146 -8.57 0.06 -12.48
N GLU A 147 -8.48 1.13 -13.25
CA GLU A 147 -7.88 2.37 -12.78
C GLU A 147 -8.84 3.12 -11.84
N PRO A 148 -8.33 3.89 -10.84
CA PRO A 148 -9.16 4.68 -9.94
C PRO A 148 -10.17 5.60 -10.65
N ARG A 149 -9.78 6.20 -11.78
CA ARG A 149 -10.66 7.05 -12.59
C ARG A 149 -11.86 6.29 -13.16
N LEU A 150 -11.65 5.04 -13.59
CA LEU A 150 -12.74 4.20 -14.10
C LEU A 150 -13.68 3.80 -12.97
N ILE A 151 -13.16 3.43 -11.80
CA ILE A 151 -13.96 3.12 -10.61
C ILE A 151 -14.82 4.32 -10.19
N ALA A 152 -14.23 5.52 -10.16
CA ALA A 152 -14.96 6.74 -9.86
C ALA A 152 -16.06 7.03 -10.90
N GLY A 153 -15.75 6.88 -12.20
CA GLY A 153 -16.72 7.05 -13.28
C GLY A 153 -17.88 6.05 -13.23
N LEU A 154 -17.59 4.81 -12.85
CA LEU A 154 -18.56 3.73 -12.68
C LEU A 154 -19.29 3.77 -11.33
N LYS A 155 -18.88 4.67 -10.40
CA LYS A 155 -19.40 4.77 -9.03
C LYS A 155 -19.33 3.45 -8.27
N ILE A 156 -18.27 2.67 -8.52
CA ILE A 156 -18.01 1.43 -7.79
C ILE A 156 -17.30 1.79 -6.48
N LEU A 157 -17.71 1.17 -5.39
CA LEU A 157 -17.01 1.26 -4.10
C LEU A 157 -16.15 -0.01 -3.92
N PRO A 158 -14.82 0.08 -4.05
CA PRO A 158 -13.97 -1.07 -3.89
C PRO A 158 -13.99 -1.58 -2.46
N VAL A 159 -14.17 -2.88 -2.30
CA VAL A 159 -14.11 -3.57 -1.03
C VAL A 159 -12.65 -3.96 -0.78
N LEU A 160 -12.08 -3.54 0.35
CA LEU A 160 -10.72 -3.96 0.74
C LEU A 160 -10.68 -5.44 1.14
N ASN A 161 -9.50 -6.05 0.96
CA ASN A 161 -9.22 -7.37 1.50
C ASN A 161 -9.39 -7.35 3.04
N PRO A 162 -10.17 -8.29 3.63
CA PRO A 162 -10.39 -8.35 5.07
C PRO A 162 -9.11 -8.36 5.90
N MET A 163 -7.98 -8.81 5.37
CA MET A 163 -6.69 -8.76 6.07
C MET A 163 -6.25 -7.36 6.46
N PHE A 164 -6.70 -6.34 5.72
CA PHE A 164 -6.44 -4.94 6.05
C PHE A 164 -7.44 -4.36 7.04
N SER A 165 -8.49 -5.09 7.41
CA SER A 165 -9.44 -4.59 8.40
C SER A 165 -8.75 -4.46 9.77
N ALA A 166 -9.20 -3.48 10.55
CA ALA A 166 -8.72 -3.33 11.92
C ALA A 166 -9.01 -4.62 12.71
N PRO A 167 -8.12 -5.04 13.62
CA PRO A 167 -8.31 -6.26 14.39
C PRO A 167 -9.64 -6.22 15.16
N SER A 168 -10.51 -7.20 14.90
CA SER A 168 -11.69 -7.48 15.69
C SER A 168 -11.59 -8.90 16.25
N SER A 169 -12.31 -9.20 17.35
CA SER A 169 -12.18 -10.48 18.07
C SER A 169 -12.51 -11.72 17.24
N SER A 170 -13.19 -11.56 16.09
CA SER A 170 -13.64 -12.65 15.23
C SER A 170 -13.19 -12.55 13.78
N SER A 171 -12.34 -11.57 13.42
CA SER A 171 -11.93 -11.35 12.03
C SER A 171 -10.52 -11.83 11.74
N ASP A 172 -10.26 -12.15 10.47
CA ASP A 172 -8.91 -12.18 9.91
C ASP A 172 -8.23 -10.83 10.18
N TYR A 173 -6.97 -10.85 10.62
CA TYR A 173 -6.17 -9.63 10.75
C TYR A 173 -4.70 -9.87 10.45
N LEU A 174 -4.01 -8.80 10.06
CA LEU A 174 -2.57 -8.80 9.81
C LEU A 174 -1.80 -8.38 11.06
N VAL A 175 -0.77 -9.14 11.40
CA VAL A 175 0.24 -8.77 12.39
C VAL A 175 1.53 -8.44 11.65
N TRP A 176 1.87 -7.16 11.62
CA TRP A 176 3.11 -6.69 11.02
C TRP A 176 3.61 -5.42 11.69
N ASN A 177 4.90 -5.40 11.98
CA ASN A 177 5.60 -4.23 12.50
C ASN A 177 6.42 -3.62 11.36
N MET A 178 6.08 -2.38 11.00
CA MET A 178 6.61 -1.66 9.83
C MET A 178 8.11 -1.34 9.95
N MET A 179 8.75 -1.59 11.10
CA MET A 179 10.21 -1.53 11.22
C MET A 179 10.91 -2.68 10.50
N PHE A 180 10.24 -3.82 10.34
CA PHE A 180 10.80 -5.03 9.76
C PHE A 180 10.26 -5.29 8.36
N ASP A 181 11.04 -6.04 7.59
CA ASP A 181 10.69 -6.45 6.24
C ASP A 181 9.29 -7.10 6.18
N PRO A 182 8.48 -6.87 5.13
CA PRO A 182 7.16 -7.49 4.98
C PRO A 182 7.13 -9.01 5.08
N SER A 183 8.24 -9.71 4.81
CA SER A 183 8.34 -11.17 5.02
C SER A 183 8.10 -11.61 6.47
N THR A 184 8.22 -10.69 7.44
CA THR A 184 7.91 -10.95 8.85
C THR A 184 6.42 -10.87 9.17
N ALA A 185 5.60 -10.39 8.22
CA ALA A 185 4.17 -10.26 8.41
C ALA A 185 3.50 -11.65 8.56
N ARG A 186 2.49 -11.71 9.42
CA ARG A 186 1.66 -12.91 9.62
C ARG A 186 0.20 -12.55 9.51
N ARG A 187 -0.57 -13.42 8.87
CA ARG A 187 -2.04 -13.34 8.93
C ARG A 187 -2.52 -14.25 10.04
N VAL A 188 -3.40 -13.74 10.89
CA VAL A 188 -4.07 -14.55 11.91
C VAL A 188 -5.52 -14.74 11.50
N ARG A 189 -5.94 -15.99 11.32
CA ARG A 189 -7.31 -16.39 10.97
C ARG A 189 -7.75 -17.51 11.88
N ASN A 190 -8.82 -17.32 12.64
CA ASN A 190 -9.35 -18.32 13.56
C ASN A 190 -8.28 -18.90 14.51
N GLY A 191 -7.32 -18.06 14.93
CA GLY A 191 -6.19 -18.46 15.79
C GLY A 191 -5.05 -19.19 15.07
N VAL A 192 -5.16 -19.46 13.77
CA VAL A 192 -4.09 -20.04 12.96
C VAL A 192 -3.27 -18.90 12.35
N GLU A 193 -1.95 -18.97 12.51
CA GLU A 193 -1.02 -18.05 11.87
C GLU A 193 -0.61 -18.59 10.49
N GLU A 194 -0.79 -17.78 9.46
CA GLU A 194 -0.34 -18.04 8.10
C GLU A 194 0.86 -17.11 7.79
N GLU A 195 1.91 -17.66 7.18
CA GLU A 195 3.13 -16.91 6.81
C GLU A 195 2.88 -16.00 5.60
N PHE A 196 3.62 -14.89 5.51
CA PHE A 196 3.49 -13.88 4.45
C PHE A 196 3.39 -14.46 3.03
N ASP A 197 4.22 -15.45 2.69
CA ASP A 197 4.26 -16.02 1.35
C ASP A 197 2.96 -16.70 0.93
N SER A 198 2.13 -17.13 1.88
CA SER A 198 0.85 -17.79 1.59
C SER A 198 -0.23 -16.83 1.09
N PHE A 199 -0.17 -15.55 1.45
CA PHE A 199 -1.23 -14.56 1.17
C PHE A 199 -0.75 -13.30 0.44
N ARG A 200 0.56 -13.10 0.27
CA ARG A 200 1.13 -11.91 -0.40
C ARG A 200 0.58 -11.64 -1.80
N TYR A 201 0.15 -12.67 -2.52
CA TYR A 201 -0.37 -12.53 -3.88
C TYR A 201 -1.90 -12.34 -3.95
N GLU A 202 -2.60 -12.35 -2.81
CA GLU A 202 -4.02 -12.02 -2.77
C GLU A 202 -4.22 -10.55 -3.21
N PRO A 203 -5.28 -10.23 -3.96
CA PRO A 203 -5.56 -8.86 -4.33
C PRO A 203 -5.93 -8.03 -3.10
N ALA A 204 -5.50 -6.77 -3.07
CA ALA A 204 -5.75 -5.85 -1.97
C ALA A 204 -7.18 -5.29 -1.95
N SER A 205 -7.85 -5.30 -3.10
CA SER A 205 -9.21 -4.79 -3.26
C SER A 205 -10.03 -5.63 -4.26
N SER A 206 -11.35 -5.53 -4.17
CA SER A 206 -12.32 -6.08 -5.11
C SER A 206 -13.33 -5.00 -5.51
N PRO A 207 -13.42 -4.57 -6.78
CA PRO A 207 -12.58 -5.01 -7.91
C PRO A 207 -11.09 -4.68 -7.70
N ARG A 208 -10.24 -5.35 -8.47
CA ARG A 208 -8.79 -5.14 -8.44
C ARG A 208 -8.46 -3.78 -9.01
N MET A 209 -7.44 -3.14 -8.44
CA MET A 209 -7.08 -1.76 -8.78
C MET A 209 -5.63 -1.68 -9.21
N THR A 210 -5.30 -0.74 -10.10
CA THR A 210 -3.90 -0.50 -10.49
C THR A 210 -3.11 0.27 -9.43
N ILE A 211 -3.80 1.10 -8.63
CA ILE A 211 -3.25 1.97 -7.60
C ILE A 211 -4.23 2.03 -6.42
N LEU A 212 -3.71 2.01 -5.19
CA LEU A 212 -4.42 2.40 -3.98
C LEU A 212 -3.72 3.61 -3.37
N ASN A 213 -4.47 4.64 -2.98
CA ASN A 213 -3.94 5.81 -2.31
C ASN A 213 -4.12 5.68 -0.80
N VAL A 214 -3.10 5.99 -0.02
CA VAL A 214 -3.21 5.96 1.44
C VAL A 214 -2.71 7.21 2.14
N ILE A 215 -3.38 7.56 3.22
CA ILE A 215 -3.07 8.67 4.12
C ILE A 215 -3.04 8.16 5.56
N SER A 216 -2.50 8.93 6.51
CA SER A 216 -2.56 8.55 7.92
C SER A 216 -2.67 9.78 8.82
N PRO A 217 -3.32 9.65 10.00
CA PRO A 217 -3.18 10.62 11.09
C PRO A 217 -1.75 10.77 11.59
N SER A 218 -0.93 9.73 11.42
CA SER A 218 0.45 9.71 11.90
C SER A 218 1.42 10.43 10.97
N PHE A 219 1.04 10.76 9.72
CA PHE A 219 1.92 11.47 8.80
C PHE A 219 1.18 12.35 7.77
N PRO A 220 1.79 13.45 7.31
CA PRO A 220 1.09 14.42 6.49
C PRO A 220 1.02 14.07 4.98
N TRP A 221 1.80 13.11 4.48
CA TRP A 221 1.86 12.79 3.05
C TRP A 221 0.78 11.80 2.60
N VAL A 222 0.54 11.76 1.28
CA VAL A 222 -0.27 10.74 0.59
C VAL A 222 0.70 9.76 -0.07
N LEU A 223 0.41 8.47 -0.01
CA LEU A 223 1.21 7.42 -0.64
C LEU A 223 0.42 6.74 -1.75
N ASP A 224 1.05 6.64 -2.92
CA ASP A 224 0.53 5.87 -4.05
C ASP A 224 1.07 4.44 -3.97
N LEU A 225 0.24 3.48 -3.59
CA LEU A 225 0.60 2.06 -3.56
C LEU A 225 0.28 1.45 -4.92
N ARG A 226 1.32 1.13 -5.70
CA ARG A 226 1.19 0.71 -7.10
C ARG A 226 1.34 -0.80 -7.23
N SER A 227 0.61 -1.37 -8.19
CA SER A 227 0.76 -2.78 -8.51
C SER A 227 2.10 -3.06 -9.18
N SER A 228 2.74 -4.16 -8.78
CA SER A 228 3.92 -4.69 -9.47
C SER A 228 3.59 -5.37 -10.80
N ASP A 229 2.37 -5.89 -10.97
CA ASP A 229 1.84 -6.48 -12.21
C ASP A 229 0.44 -5.95 -12.53
N LEU A 230 0.35 -5.12 -13.57
CA LEU A 230 -0.88 -4.49 -14.03
C LEU A 230 -2.01 -5.47 -14.37
N ASN A 231 -1.71 -6.74 -14.67
CA ASN A 231 -2.72 -7.77 -14.97
C ASN A 231 -3.32 -8.39 -13.70
N VAL A 232 -2.67 -8.23 -12.55
CA VAL A 232 -3.12 -8.74 -11.25
C VAL A 232 -3.76 -7.61 -10.44
N GLY A 233 -3.25 -6.39 -10.57
CA GLY A 233 -3.62 -5.25 -9.73
C GLY A 233 -2.85 -5.26 -8.41
N VAL A 234 -3.14 -4.29 -7.54
CA VAL A 234 -2.45 -4.14 -6.27
C VAL A 234 -2.72 -5.36 -5.40
N THR A 235 -1.66 -6.05 -5.01
CA THR A 235 -1.71 -7.20 -4.11
C THR A 235 -1.45 -6.80 -2.67
N VAL A 236 -1.69 -7.71 -1.74
CA VAL A 236 -1.36 -7.50 -0.33
C VAL A 236 0.14 -7.29 -0.13
N GLY A 237 0.95 -8.06 -0.85
CA GLY A 237 2.40 -7.91 -0.85
C GLY A 237 2.86 -6.54 -1.36
N ASP A 238 2.24 -6.03 -2.42
CA ASP A 238 2.54 -4.68 -2.94
C ASP A 238 2.26 -3.61 -1.88
N VAL A 239 1.11 -3.67 -1.20
CA VAL A 239 0.75 -2.72 -0.14
C VAL A 239 1.79 -2.70 0.98
N LEU A 240 2.18 -3.86 1.51
CA LEU A 240 3.15 -3.92 2.61
C LEU A 240 4.55 -3.49 2.15
N SER A 241 4.95 -3.90 0.94
CA SER A 241 6.27 -3.58 0.39
C SER A 241 6.43 -2.10 0.09
N GLU A 242 5.46 -1.47 -0.56
CA GLU A 242 5.49 -0.03 -0.86
C GLU A 242 5.45 0.80 0.43
N LEU A 243 4.61 0.43 1.41
CA LEU A 243 4.61 1.08 2.72
C LEU A 243 5.96 0.97 3.42
N PHE A 244 6.55 -0.23 3.43
CA PHE A 244 7.87 -0.46 4.03
C PHE A 244 8.92 0.41 3.35
N LEU A 245 9.09 0.29 2.04
CA LEU A 245 10.09 1.02 1.26
C LEU A 245 9.96 2.53 1.44
N TYR A 246 8.73 3.04 1.44
CA TYR A 246 8.50 4.47 1.65
C TYR A 246 8.92 4.93 3.05
N LEU A 247 8.58 4.17 4.09
CA LEU A 247 8.94 4.53 5.46
C LEU A 247 10.45 4.44 5.73
N GLN A 248 11.18 3.63 4.96
CA GLN A 248 12.65 3.56 5.02
C GLN A 248 13.37 4.77 4.39
N VAL A 249 12.66 5.64 3.66
CA VAL A 249 13.24 6.84 3.05
C VAL A 249 13.81 7.78 4.12
N GLY A 250 14.99 8.34 3.87
CA GLY A 250 15.62 9.31 4.76
C GLY A 250 14.81 10.60 4.89
N LEU A 251 14.51 11.01 6.12
CA LEU A 251 13.82 12.25 6.44
C LEU A 251 14.75 13.45 6.16
N LYS A 252 14.29 14.40 5.34
CA LYS A 252 15.13 15.53 4.93
C LYS A 252 15.20 16.57 6.05
N THR A 253 16.37 17.18 6.22
CA THR A 253 16.56 18.27 7.21
C THR A 253 15.60 19.44 7.00
N VAL A 254 15.23 19.73 5.75
CA VAL A 254 14.26 20.80 5.44
C VAL A 254 12.86 20.49 6.01
N GLU A 255 12.44 19.23 6.00
CA GLU A 255 11.16 18.79 6.57
C GLU A 255 11.21 18.89 8.10
N LEU A 256 12.33 18.46 8.70
CA LEU A 256 12.56 18.54 10.14
C LEU A 256 12.66 19.99 10.66
N ASN A 257 13.06 20.94 9.83
CA ASN A 257 13.12 22.36 10.21
C ASN A 257 11.76 23.06 10.13
N ARG A 258 10.75 22.45 9.49
CA ARG A 258 9.40 23.02 9.37
C ARG A 258 8.48 22.66 10.54
N ILE A 259 8.84 21.63 11.31
CA ILE A 259 8.08 21.19 12.47
C ILE A 259 8.49 21.94 13.74
N SER A 260 7.65 21.84 14.77
CA SER A 260 7.95 22.45 16.07
C SER A 260 9.21 21.80 16.70
N PRO A 261 9.97 22.54 17.54
CA PRO A 261 11.11 21.98 18.24
C PRO A 261 10.75 20.76 19.12
N GLN A 262 9.53 20.73 19.66
CA GLN A 262 9.03 19.63 20.48
C GLN A 262 8.79 18.35 19.65
N ASP A 263 8.15 18.49 18.49
CA ASP A 263 7.93 17.35 17.58
C ASP A 263 9.26 16.83 17.06
N ARG A 264 10.19 17.73 16.71
CA ARG A 264 11.55 17.37 16.31
C ARG A 264 12.28 16.56 17.38
N ALA A 265 12.19 16.97 18.65
CA ALA A 265 12.78 16.21 19.75
C ALA A 265 12.15 14.81 19.87
N SER A 266 10.83 14.70 19.69
CA SER A 266 10.10 13.42 19.71
C SER A 266 10.52 12.50 18.55
N ILE A 267 10.73 13.04 17.36
CA ILE A 267 11.24 12.26 16.19
C ILE A 267 12.68 11.80 16.44
N MET A 268 13.54 12.65 17.00
CA MET A 268 14.91 12.29 17.34
C MET A 268 14.97 11.20 18.42
N GLU A 269 14.06 11.26 19.40
CA GLU A 269 13.88 10.22 20.41
C GLU A 269 13.46 8.89 19.78
N ALA A 270 12.44 8.91 18.90
CA ALA A 270 11.99 7.71 18.19
C ALA A 270 13.11 7.07 17.35
N ASN A 271 13.95 7.88 16.70
CA ASN A 271 15.14 7.41 15.99
C ASN A 271 16.12 6.67 16.91
N ARG A 272 16.38 7.23 18.11
CA ARG A 272 17.26 6.60 19.09
C ARG A 272 16.72 5.25 19.54
N MET A 273 15.43 5.20 19.90
CA MET A 273 14.77 3.96 20.30
C MET A 273 14.80 2.90 19.19
N ARG A 274 14.57 3.29 17.93
CA ARG A 274 14.65 2.37 16.79
C ARG A 274 16.06 1.78 16.62
N LYS A 275 17.11 2.61 16.76
CA LYS A 275 18.51 2.15 16.65
C LYS A 275 18.90 1.14 17.73
N GLU A 276 18.27 1.19 18.90
CA GLU A 276 18.47 0.18 19.95
C GLU A 276 17.86 -1.17 19.56
N LEU A 277 16.76 -1.18 18.81
CA LEU A 277 16.05 -2.39 18.40
C LEU A 277 16.59 -3.02 17.12
N VAL A 278 17.04 -2.20 16.17
CA VAL A 278 17.56 -2.64 14.86
C VAL A 278 18.98 -2.10 14.73
N PRO A 279 20.02 -2.87 15.13
CA PRO A 279 21.42 -2.42 15.11
C PRO A 279 22.03 -2.26 13.72
N GLU A 280 21.24 -2.42 12.66
CA GLU A 280 21.70 -2.41 11.28
C GLU A 280 22.34 -1.06 10.91
N GLU A 281 23.33 -1.08 10.01
CA GLU A 281 24.22 0.04 9.72
C GLU A 281 23.48 1.31 9.28
N SER A 282 23.15 2.13 10.28
CA SER A 282 23.05 3.59 10.23
C SER A 282 22.25 4.19 9.07
N PHE A 283 21.02 3.73 8.83
CA PHE A 283 20.04 4.61 8.21
C PHE A 283 19.81 5.77 9.18
N GLY A 284 19.99 7.01 8.71
CA GLY A 284 19.87 8.23 9.51
C GLY A 284 18.46 8.45 10.07
N LEU A 285 18.00 9.70 10.10
CA LEU A 285 16.57 9.95 10.34
C LEU A 285 15.79 9.42 9.13
N GLN A 286 14.76 8.62 9.37
CA GLN A 286 13.88 8.04 8.35
C GLN A 286 12.46 8.56 8.52
N LEU A 287 11.63 8.44 7.48
CA LEU A 287 10.20 8.76 7.56
C LEU A 287 9.47 7.90 8.59
N LEU A 288 9.94 6.68 8.83
CA LEU A 288 9.50 5.80 9.91
C LEU A 288 9.60 6.46 11.30
N ASP A 289 10.62 7.27 11.55
CA ASP A 289 10.80 7.97 12.83
C ASP A 289 9.71 9.02 13.08
N TRP A 290 9.05 9.49 12.01
CA TRP A 290 7.90 10.39 12.10
C TRP A 290 6.69 9.73 12.79
N LEU A 291 6.62 8.40 12.80
CA LEU A 291 5.53 7.68 13.46
C LEU A 291 5.61 7.71 15.00
N LEU A 292 6.68 8.28 15.57
CA LEU A 292 6.87 8.43 17.01
C LEU A 292 6.69 7.11 17.78
N GLY A 293 7.22 6.02 17.22
CA GLY A 293 7.12 4.67 17.82
C GLY A 293 5.82 3.91 17.52
N LYS A 294 4.84 4.51 16.82
CA LYS A 294 3.62 3.81 16.34
C LYS A 294 3.93 2.95 15.11
N THR A 295 4.77 1.94 15.28
CA THR A 295 5.30 1.16 14.16
C THR A 295 4.49 -0.10 13.85
N GLN A 296 3.52 -0.46 14.69
CA GLN A 296 2.64 -1.60 14.43
C GLN A 296 1.54 -1.21 13.44
N PHE A 297 1.46 -1.93 12.31
CA PHE A 297 0.36 -1.79 11.37
C PHE A 297 -0.94 -2.27 12.01
N ALA A 298 -1.99 -1.45 11.94
CA ALA A 298 -3.29 -1.73 12.54
C ALA A 298 -4.43 -1.86 11.52
N GLY A 299 -4.15 -1.69 10.22
CA GLY A 299 -5.13 -1.85 9.15
C GLY A 299 -5.26 -0.62 8.25
N LEU A 300 -6.13 -0.74 7.25
CA LEU A 300 -6.61 0.31 6.37
C LEU A 300 -8.13 0.46 6.58
N LEU A 301 -8.62 1.69 6.59
CA LEU A 301 -10.06 1.94 6.58
C LEU A 301 -10.45 3.11 5.69
N GLN A 302 -11.68 3.09 5.19
CA GLN A 302 -12.22 4.22 4.45
C GLN A 302 -12.89 5.20 5.42
N ASP A 303 -12.21 6.31 5.73
CA ASP A 303 -12.69 7.33 6.65
C ASP A 303 -13.04 8.62 5.88
N SER A 304 -14.30 8.75 5.45
CA SER A 304 -14.72 9.94 4.71
C SER A 304 -14.60 11.21 5.56
N ARG A 305 -14.82 11.12 6.87
CA ARG A 305 -14.73 12.26 7.77
C ARG A 305 -13.29 12.76 7.88
N TYR A 306 -12.34 11.85 8.09
CA TYR A 306 -10.92 12.23 8.16
C TYR A 306 -10.42 12.81 6.82
N VAL A 307 -10.86 12.27 5.68
CA VAL A 307 -10.51 12.79 4.35
C VAL A 307 -11.05 14.22 4.15
N GLU A 308 -12.30 14.47 4.55
CA GLU A 308 -12.92 15.79 4.53
C GLU A 308 -12.21 16.79 5.45
N GLU A 309 -11.84 16.36 6.68
CA GLU A 309 -11.08 17.18 7.63
C GLU A 309 -9.71 17.59 7.07
N ARG A 310 -9.09 16.75 6.24
CA ARG A 310 -7.87 17.08 5.50
C ARG A 310 -8.09 17.89 4.21
N SER A 311 -9.34 18.25 3.91
CA SER A 311 -9.72 18.98 2.69
C SER A 311 -9.25 18.29 1.40
N MET A 312 -9.23 16.96 1.40
CA MET A 312 -8.87 16.16 0.22
C MET A 312 -10.12 15.70 -0.53
N PRO A 313 -10.04 15.50 -1.85
CA PRO A 313 -11.16 14.94 -2.60
C PRO A 313 -11.47 13.52 -2.12
N LEU A 314 -12.76 13.21 -1.95
CA LEU A 314 -13.21 11.84 -1.69
C LEU A 314 -13.00 10.99 -2.95
N LEU A 315 -11.96 10.18 -2.93
CA LEU A 315 -11.64 9.25 -4.00
C LEU A 315 -11.95 7.80 -3.55
N PRO A 316 -12.46 6.93 -4.44
CA PRO A 316 -12.82 5.56 -4.09
C PRO A 316 -11.62 4.66 -3.75
N ASP A 317 -10.42 5.10 -4.09
CA ASP A 317 -9.14 4.42 -3.87
C ASP A 317 -8.36 4.98 -2.67
N LEU A 318 -8.92 5.94 -1.93
CA LEU A 318 -8.25 6.60 -0.81
C LEU A 318 -8.62 5.94 0.52
N TYR A 319 -7.60 5.41 1.21
CA TYR A 319 -7.73 4.74 2.50
C TYR A 319 -6.85 5.37 3.58
N VAL A 320 -7.24 5.19 4.84
CA VAL A 320 -6.51 5.67 6.01
C VAL A 320 -5.76 4.52 6.65
N VAL A 321 -4.43 4.63 6.71
CA VAL A 321 -3.53 3.72 7.42
C VAL A 321 -3.64 3.99 8.91
N LEU A 322 -4.01 2.95 9.64
CA LEU A 322 -3.98 2.92 11.09
C LEU A 322 -2.67 2.37 11.59
N THR A 323 -2.12 3.05 12.58
CA THR A 323 -0.87 2.67 13.25
C THR A 323 -1.11 2.63 14.75
N LYS A 324 -0.54 1.64 15.44
CA LYS A 324 -0.59 1.56 16.91
C LYS A 324 0.81 1.39 17.49
N MET A 325 0.94 1.61 18.79
CA MET A 325 2.18 1.29 19.50
C MET A 325 2.41 -0.22 19.47
N PRO A 326 3.66 -0.70 19.38
CA PRO A 326 3.96 -2.11 19.53
C PRO A 326 3.49 -2.59 20.91
N ILE A 327 2.92 -3.79 20.96
CA ILE A 327 2.53 -4.41 22.22
C ILE A 327 3.84 -4.82 22.92
N SER A 328 4.12 -4.24 24.09
CA SER A 328 5.24 -4.66 24.92
C SER A 328 4.93 -6.08 25.43
N THR A 329 5.56 -7.08 24.82
CA THR A 329 5.56 -8.45 25.34
C THR A 329 6.50 -8.47 26.55
N HIS A 330 5.95 -8.19 27.73
CA HIS A 330 6.64 -8.28 29.01
C HIS A 330 6.82 -9.72 29.47
#